data_AF-A0A075FAR1-F1
#
_entry.id   AF-A0A075FAR1-F1
#
_cell.length_a   1.000
_cell.length_b   1.000
_cell.length_c   1.000
_cell.angle_alpha   90.00
_cell.angle_beta   90.00
_cell.angle_gamma   90.00
#
_symmetry.space_group_name_H-M   'P 1'
#
loop_
_entity.id
_entity.type
_entity.pdbx_description
1 polymer ?
#
loop_
_entity_poly.entity_id
_entity_poly.type
_entity_poly.pdbx_seq_one_letter_code
_entity_poly.pdbx_strand_id
1 'polypeptide(L)'
;MKHRTKKLFIPLSLVMSMLLLMGLATAFAKDKDPEIVETSYTADTPGPFAVKCTSPNKKTEAKWVWTHNEKLYIAIIANIKKPLEQVSYGEATYNSGNSELWQWWMTDSLDSPLIINGDPKYIDSNKNKGSRWVVIELANAPLTGSFLLGLDCGPDGFNAWGDEALLLEIERSLTITKVVQDASGNIIDIPETFAITVSGPEGDKPYNITSGTPLVLTGLLYGEYSVTEQDADNYNVQISDPVTLSMENATGVFLLLTRSNHIP
;
A
#
# COMPACT_ATOMS: atom_id res chain seq x y z
N MET A 1 -102.07 -36.22 -30.46
CA MET A 1 -100.80 -36.93 -30.76
C MET A 1 -99.65 -35.93 -30.61
N LYS A 2 -98.52 -36.39 -30.07
CA LYS A 2 -97.34 -35.65 -29.54
C LYS A 2 -96.66 -34.67 -30.53
N HIS A 3 -96.07 -33.59 -30.02
CA HIS A 3 -94.60 -33.32 -29.97
C HIS A 3 -94.35 -31.89 -29.45
N ARG A 4 -93.93 -31.65 -28.19
CA ARG A 4 -92.60 -31.73 -27.53
C ARG A 4 -91.54 -30.72 -28.00
N THR A 5 -91.27 -29.79 -27.09
CA THR A 5 -90.08 -28.94 -26.87
C THR A 5 -88.76 -29.71 -26.79
N LYS A 6 -87.67 -29.08 -27.21
CA LYS A 6 -86.30 -29.33 -26.69
C LYS A 6 -85.53 -28.01 -26.55
N LYS A 7 -85.40 -27.53 -25.30
CA LYS A 7 -84.27 -26.72 -24.85
C LYS A 7 -83.07 -27.66 -24.68
N LEU A 8 -81.88 -27.23 -25.10
CA LEU A 8 -80.65 -27.98 -24.89
C LEU A 8 -80.02 -27.55 -23.55
N PHE A 9 -79.71 -28.54 -22.71
CA PHE A 9 -79.20 -28.43 -21.35
C PHE A 9 -78.34 -29.69 -21.13
N ILE A 10 -77.01 -29.60 -20.98
CA ILE A 10 -76.09 -30.68 -20.57
C ILE A 10 -74.86 -30.02 -19.88
N PRO A 11 -74.26 -30.60 -18.81
CA PRO A 11 -74.20 -29.95 -17.51
C PRO A 11 -72.81 -29.88 -16.84
N LEU A 12 -72.81 -29.19 -15.70
CA LEU A 12 -71.81 -29.21 -14.64
C LEU A 12 -71.87 -30.54 -13.86
N SER A 13 -70.93 -31.47 -14.10
CA SER A 13 -70.25 -32.26 -13.05
C SER A 13 -69.39 -33.37 -13.67
N LEU A 14 -68.06 -33.25 -13.56
CA LEU A 14 -67.23 -34.39 -13.24
C LEU A 14 -66.09 -33.93 -12.32
N VAL A 15 -66.40 -34.05 -11.02
CA VAL A 15 -65.52 -34.55 -9.96
C VAL A 15 -64.20 -33.82 -9.72
N MET A 16 -64.27 -32.92 -8.76
CA MET A 16 -63.23 -32.67 -7.76
C MET A 16 -62.89 -33.98 -7.03
N SER A 17 -61.68 -34.49 -7.20
CA SER A 17 -60.87 -35.16 -6.14
C SER A 17 -59.64 -35.85 -6.74
N MET A 18 -58.49 -35.18 -6.70
CA MET A 18 -57.34 -35.78 -6.02
C MET A 18 -56.43 -34.67 -5.51
N LEU A 19 -56.55 -34.48 -4.20
CA LEU A 19 -55.63 -33.74 -3.35
C LEU A 19 -54.21 -34.30 -3.50
N LEU A 20 -53.22 -33.40 -3.39
CA LEU A 20 -51.89 -33.66 -2.80
C LEU A 20 -50.98 -34.69 -3.50
N LEU A 21 -50.01 -34.23 -4.29
CA LEU A 21 -48.60 -34.21 -3.89
C LEU A 21 -47.71 -33.62 -5.00
N MET A 22 -46.70 -32.87 -4.55
CA MET A 22 -45.48 -32.45 -5.25
C MET A 22 -45.51 -31.14 -6.05
N GLY A 23 -44.77 -30.17 -5.51
CA GLY A 23 -43.89 -29.35 -6.34
C GLY A 23 -44.16 -27.86 -6.30
N LEU A 24 -43.85 -27.24 -5.17
CA LEU A 24 -43.43 -25.85 -5.09
C LEU A 24 -42.37 -25.60 -6.19
N ALA A 25 -42.70 -24.84 -7.22
CA ALA A 25 -41.72 -24.31 -8.17
C ALA A 25 -41.94 -22.80 -8.26
N THR A 26 -41.67 -22.13 -7.15
CA THR A 26 -41.20 -20.75 -7.15
C THR A 26 -40.06 -20.71 -8.16
N ALA A 27 -40.25 -20.00 -9.27
CA ALA A 27 -39.20 -19.78 -10.23
C ALA A 27 -38.08 -19.00 -9.51
N PHE A 28 -37.06 -19.72 -9.07
CA PHE A 28 -35.76 -19.17 -8.74
C PHE A 28 -35.26 -18.49 -10.01
N ALA A 29 -35.47 -17.17 -10.10
CA ALA A 29 -34.54 -16.35 -10.84
C ALA A 29 -33.19 -16.61 -10.18
N LYS A 30 -32.37 -17.41 -10.85
CA LYS A 30 -30.97 -17.62 -10.51
C LYS A 30 -30.40 -16.23 -10.26
N ASP A 31 -30.05 -15.94 -9.02
CA ASP A 31 -29.28 -14.75 -8.65
C ASP A 31 -28.20 -14.61 -9.71
N LYS A 32 -28.25 -13.51 -10.48
CA LYS A 32 -27.04 -13.09 -11.18
C LYS A 32 -26.02 -12.96 -10.07
N ASP A 33 -24.91 -13.70 -10.15
CA ASP A 33 -23.75 -13.45 -9.30
C ASP A 33 -23.56 -11.92 -9.29
N PRO A 34 -23.44 -11.30 -8.10
CA PRO A 34 -23.27 -9.86 -8.02
C PRO A 34 -22.14 -9.48 -8.96
N GLU A 35 -22.44 -8.59 -9.90
CA GLU A 35 -21.47 -8.04 -10.84
C GLU A 35 -20.36 -7.43 -9.99
N ILE A 36 -19.19 -8.08 -9.96
CA ILE A 36 -18.04 -7.60 -9.19
C ILE A 36 -17.71 -6.24 -9.78
N VAL A 37 -17.92 -5.17 -9.00
CA VAL A 37 -17.55 -3.83 -9.44
C VAL A 37 -16.04 -3.73 -9.29
N GLU A 38 -15.32 -4.16 -10.33
CA GLU A 38 -13.88 -3.97 -10.43
C GLU A 38 -13.60 -2.48 -10.51
N THR A 39 -13.14 -1.90 -9.40
CA THR A 39 -12.65 -0.52 -9.40
C THR A 39 -11.15 -0.56 -9.65
N SER A 40 -10.75 0.02 -10.77
CA SER A 40 -9.36 0.21 -11.13
C SER A 40 -8.90 1.61 -10.74
N TYR A 41 -7.70 1.67 -10.20
CA TYR A 41 -7.01 2.91 -9.89
C TYR A 41 -5.82 3.10 -10.82
N THR A 42 -5.52 4.35 -11.12
CA THR A 42 -4.26 4.74 -11.72
C THR A 42 -3.36 5.28 -10.62
N ALA A 43 -2.08 4.95 -10.68
CA ALA A 43 -1.02 5.56 -9.91
C ALA A 43 -0.08 6.27 -10.88
N ASP A 44 0.26 7.51 -10.56
CA ASP A 44 1.29 8.25 -11.27
C ASP A 44 2.58 7.45 -11.24
N THR A 45 3.34 7.51 -12.33
CA THR A 45 4.65 6.92 -12.31
C THR A 45 5.53 7.84 -11.47
N PRO A 46 6.16 7.27 -10.46
CA PRO A 46 6.22 5.85 -10.11
C PRO A 46 5.32 5.52 -8.91
N GLY A 47 4.90 4.26 -8.86
CA GLY A 47 3.91 3.73 -7.93
C GLY A 47 3.04 2.65 -8.58
N PRO A 48 2.20 1.95 -7.81
CA PRO A 48 2.00 2.07 -6.36
C PRO A 48 3.13 1.46 -5.52
N PHE A 49 3.25 1.89 -4.26
CA PHE A 49 4.27 1.40 -3.33
C PHE A 49 3.67 0.49 -2.27
N ALA A 50 4.34 -0.63 -2.01
CA ALA A 50 4.04 -1.41 -0.83
C ALA A 50 4.54 -0.65 0.41
N VAL A 51 3.75 -0.65 1.49
CA VAL A 51 4.17 -0.07 2.77
C VAL A 51 4.54 -1.16 3.77
N LYS A 52 5.61 -0.91 4.52
CA LYS A 52 5.94 -1.66 5.73
C LYS A 52 5.23 -1.00 6.90
N CYS A 53 4.32 -1.75 7.52
CA CYS A 53 3.57 -1.30 8.68
C CYS A 53 3.33 -2.50 9.61
N THR A 54 3.68 -2.36 10.89
CA THR A 54 3.36 -3.38 11.89
C THR A 54 1.98 -3.09 12.45
N SER A 55 0.93 -3.68 11.87
CA SER A 55 -0.39 -3.69 12.53
C SER A 55 -0.38 -4.73 13.65
N PRO A 56 -0.54 -4.32 14.93
CA PRO A 56 -0.51 -5.27 16.04
C PRO A 56 -1.57 -6.37 15.95
N ASN A 57 -2.73 -6.07 15.37
CA ASN A 57 -3.84 -7.02 15.28
C ASN A 57 -3.81 -7.90 14.03
N LYS A 58 -2.97 -7.57 13.04
CA LYS A 58 -2.86 -8.20 11.71
C LYS A 58 -4.19 -8.33 10.92
N LYS A 59 -5.22 -7.61 11.33
CA LYS A 59 -6.57 -7.63 10.76
C LYS A 59 -6.90 -6.34 10.03
N THR A 60 -6.38 -5.21 10.51
CA THR A 60 -6.49 -3.90 9.86
C THR A 60 -5.09 -3.44 9.47
N GLU A 61 -4.77 -3.40 8.17
CA GLU A 61 -3.40 -3.21 7.68
C GLU A 61 -3.35 -2.31 6.46
N ALA A 62 -2.61 -1.21 6.51
CA ALA A 62 -2.19 -0.51 5.31
C ALA A 62 -1.21 -1.39 4.52
N LYS A 63 -1.37 -1.44 3.19
CA LYS A 63 -0.54 -2.27 2.30
C LYS A 63 0.04 -1.52 1.13
N TRP A 64 -0.72 -0.59 0.55
CA TRP A 64 -0.29 0.17 -0.61
C TRP A 64 -0.55 1.65 -0.45
N VAL A 65 0.33 2.47 -1.02
CA VAL A 65 0.19 3.92 -1.09
C VAL A 65 0.63 4.40 -2.47
N TRP A 66 -0.02 5.42 -3.02
CA TRP A 66 0.35 6.00 -4.31
C TRP A 66 -0.17 7.42 -4.47
N THR A 67 0.36 8.13 -5.47
CA THR A 67 -0.17 9.42 -5.90
C THR A 67 -0.86 9.25 -7.25
N HIS A 68 -1.94 9.99 -7.50
CA HIS A 68 -2.49 10.17 -8.83
C HIS A 68 -3.07 11.58 -9.01
N ASN A 69 -2.60 12.33 -10.00
CA ASN A 69 -3.01 13.73 -10.23
C ASN A 69 -2.93 14.58 -8.95
N GLU A 70 -1.77 14.55 -8.29
CA GLU A 70 -1.48 15.27 -7.03
C GLU A 70 -2.30 14.81 -5.81
N LYS A 71 -3.10 13.74 -5.92
CA LYS A 71 -3.84 13.17 -4.80
C LYS A 71 -3.14 11.96 -4.23
N LEU A 72 -3.02 11.91 -2.91
CA LEU A 72 -2.48 10.77 -2.16
C LEU A 72 -3.59 9.75 -1.90
N TYR A 73 -3.33 8.50 -2.23
CA TYR A 73 -4.22 7.38 -1.98
C TYR A 73 -3.55 6.32 -1.11
N ILE A 74 -4.35 5.64 -0.31
CA ILE A 74 -3.92 4.49 0.48
C ILE A 74 -4.89 3.32 0.31
N ALA A 75 -4.35 2.11 0.25
CA ALA A 75 -5.12 0.87 0.36
C ALA A 75 -4.86 0.18 1.69
N ILE A 76 -5.96 -0.07 2.40
CA ILE A 76 -6.01 -0.69 3.71
C ILE A 76 -6.83 -1.98 3.59
N ILE A 77 -6.37 -3.05 4.22
CA ILE A 77 -7.20 -4.22 4.49
C ILE A 77 -7.96 -3.92 5.77
N ALA A 78 -9.29 -3.95 5.75
CA ALA A 78 -10.13 -3.79 6.94
C ALA A 78 -11.20 -4.89 7.01
N ASN A 79 -11.74 -5.16 8.20
CA ASN A 79 -12.73 -6.21 8.40
C ASN A 79 -14.16 -5.66 8.50
N ILE A 80 -15.11 -6.22 7.74
CA ILE A 80 -16.50 -5.76 7.77
C ILE A 80 -17.20 -5.90 9.14
N LYS A 81 -16.70 -6.76 10.05
CA LYS A 81 -17.26 -6.88 11.41
C LYS A 81 -16.79 -5.77 12.36
N LYS A 82 -15.67 -5.13 12.03
CA LYS A 82 -15.07 -3.99 12.73
C LYS A 82 -14.55 -3.04 11.64
N PRO A 83 -15.47 -2.39 10.90
CA PRO A 83 -15.11 -1.59 9.74
C PRO A 83 -14.24 -0.41 10.17
N LEU A 84 -13.48 0.13 9.23
CA LEU A 84 -12.75 1.36 9.45
C LEU A 84 -13.75 2.51 9.55
N GLU A 85 -13.73 3.23 10.68
CA GLU A 85 -14.64 4.35 10.96
C GLU A 85 -13.93 5.68 10.72
N GLN A 86 -12.64 5.76 11.08
CA GLN A 86 -11.85 6.97 10.93
C GLN A 86 -10.41 6.66 10.49
N VAL A 87 -9.83 7.62 9.78
CA VAL A 87 -8.41 7.66 9.41
C VAL A 87 -7.87 9.05 9.71
N SER A 88 -6.64 9.15 10.22
CA SER A 88 -5.94 10.42 10.30
C SER A 88 -4.65 10.40 9.51
N TYR A 89 -4.36 11.55 8.88
CA TYR A 89 -3.14 11.81 8.13
C TYR A 89 -2.77 13.29 8.31
N GLY A 90 -1.58 13.56 8.85
CA GLY A 90 -1.20 14.90 9.28
C GLY A 90 -2.18 15.45 10.33
N GLU A 91 -2.72 16.64 10.09
CA GLU A 91 -3.73 17.28 10.95
C GLU A 91 -5.17 16.91 10.56
N ALA A 92 -5.35 16.20 9.44
CA ALA A 92 -6.67 15.88 8.90
C ALA A 92 -7.24 14.58 9.50
N THR A 93 -8.54 14.58 9.75
CA THR A 93 -9.33 13.40 10.11
C THR A 93 -10.39 13.14 9.05
N TYR A 94 -10.40 11.90 8.58
CA TYR A 94 -11.26 11.34 7.55
C TYR A 94 -12.25 10.40 8.27
N ASN A 95 -13.57 10.60 8.11
CA ASN A 95 -14.60 9.68 8.64
C ASN A 95 -15.93 9.78 7.88
N SER A 96 -16.82 8.80 8.09
CA SER A 96 -18.14 8.73 7.42
C SER A 96 -19.07 9.92 7.69
N GLY A 97 -18.83 10.71 8.75
CA GLY A 97 -19.55 11.93 9.06
C GLY A 97 -19.08 13.16 8.27
N ASN A 98 -17.93 13.07 7.59
CA ASN A 98 -17.36 14.12 6.76
C ASN A 98 -17.27 13.66 5.29
N SER A 99 -18.43 13.61 4.63
CA SER A 99 -18.58 13.06 3.27
C SER A 99 -17.79 13.80 2.19
N GLU A 100 -17.37 15.05 2.44
CA GLU A 100 -16.57 15.82 1.48
C GLU A 100 -15.12 15.32 1.42
N LEU A 101 -14.58 14.84 2.54
CA LEU A 101 -13.21 14.30 2.64
C LEU A 101 -13.17 12.77 2.62
N TRP A 102 -14.27 12.10 2.99
CA TRP A 102 -14.35 10.64 3.06
C TRP A 102 -14.71 10.02 1.70
N GLN A 103 -13.81 10.17 0.74
CA GLN A 103 -13.89 9.46 -0.53
C GLN A 103 -13.19 8.12 -0.37
N TRP A 104 -13.99 7.06 -0.28
CA TRP A 104 -13.50 5.70 -0.13
C TRP A 104 -14.24 4.73 -1.02
N TRP A 105 -13.55 3.64 -1.33
CA TRP A 105 -14.09 2.48 -2.01
C TRP A 105 -13.73 1.23 -1.21
N MET A 106 -14.55 0.20 -1.29
CA MET A 106 -14.29 -1.10 -0.67
C MET A 106 -14.68 -2.23 -1.61
N THR A 107 -13.89 -3.31 -1.60
CA THR A 107 -14.23 -4.50 -2.38
C THR A 107 -15.48 -5.21 -1.83
N ASP A 108 -16.19 -5.93 -2.70
CA ASP A 108 -17.37 -6.71 -2.30
C ASP A 108 -16.99 -7.99 -1.52
N SER A 109 -15.87 -8.61 -1.88
CA SER A 109 -15.41 -9.88 -1.32
C SER A 109 -13.93 -9.88 -0.94
N LEU A 110 -13.52 -10.91 -0.18
CA LEU A 110 -12.11 -11.19 0.13
C LEU A 110 -11.31 -11.54 -1.13
N ASP A 111 -11.97 -12.19 -2.10
CA ASP A 111 -11.36 -12.71 -3.32
C ASP A 111 -11.29 -11.65 -4.44
N SER A 112 -11.97 -10.52 -4.25
CA SER A 112 -11.96 -9.40 -5.20
C SER A 112 -10.62 -8.66 -5.10
N PRO A 113 -9.86 -8.54 -6.20
CA PRO A 113 -8.60 -7.81 -6.18
C PRO A 113 -8.84 -6.29 -6.14
N LEU A 114 -7.87 -5.57 -5.59
CA LEU A 114 -7.68 -4.15 -5.89
C LEU A 114 -6.81 -4.06 -7.14
N ILE A 115 -7.25 -3.34 -8.17
CA ILE A 115 -6.47 -3.17 -9.41
C ILE A 115 -5.83 -1.78 -9.40
N ILE A 116 -4.49 -1.70 -9.49
CA ILE A 116 -3.77 -0.44 -9.62
C ILE A 116 -2.83 -0.53 -10.83
N ASN A 117 -2.91 0.41 -11.77
CA ASN A 117 -2.15 0.38 -13.03
C ASN A 117 -2.31 -0.94 -13.82
N GLY A 118 -3.51 -1.55 -13.72
CA GLY A 118 -3.80 -2.85 -14.34
C GLY A 118 -3.23 -4.07 -13.61
N ASP A 119 -2.48 -3.88 -12.52
CA ASP A 119 -1.91 -4.97 -11.72
C ASP A 119 -2.85 -5.35 -10.54
N PRO A 120 -3.35 -6.59 -10.48
CA PRO A 120 -4.25 -7.04 -9.42
C PRO A 120 -3.51 -7.33 -8.11
N LYS A 121 -3.98 -6.73 -7.02
CA LYS A 121 -3.53 -6.94 -5.64
C LYS A 121 -4.56 -7.75 -4.86
N TYR A 122 -4.21 -8.98 -4.53
CA TYR A 122 -5.06 -9.87 -3.73
C TYR A 122 -4.78 -9.73 -2.23
N ILE A 123 -5.82 -9.93 -1.42
CA ILE A 123 -5.67 -10.07 0.03
C ILE A 123 -5.10 -11.46 0.33
N ASP A 124 -4.15 -11.54 1.27
CA ASP A 124 -3.57 -12.82 1.69
C ASP A 124 -4.65 -13.83 2.09
N SER A 125 -4.53 -15.07 1.61
CA SER A 125 -5.52 -16.13 1.85
C SER A 125 -5.68 -16.54 3.32
N ASN A 126 -4.74 -16.15 4.17
CA ASN A 126 -4.77 -16.37 5.62
C ASN A 126 -5.64 -15.33 6.38
N LYS A 127 -6.17 -14.31 5.69
CA LYS A 127 -7.04 -13.30 6.30
C LYS A 127 -8.45 -13.83 6.54
N ASN A 128 -9.17 -13.16 7.43
CA ASN A 128 -10.55 -13.52 7.75
C ASN A 128 -11.46 -13.31 6.53
N LYS A 129 -12.50 -14.14 6.37
CA LYS A 129 -13.53 -14.02 5.30
C LYS A 129 -14.18 -12.63 5.17
N GLY A 130 -14.19 -11.87 6.27
CA GLY A 130 -14.72 -10.51 6.31
C GLY A 130 -13.71 -9.42 5.91
N SER A 131 -12.49 -9.76 5.52
CA SER A 131 -11.48 -8.76 5.14
C SER A 131 -11.77 -8.24 3.74
N ARG A 132 -11.60 -6.93 3.55
CA ARG A 132 -11.82 -6.21 2.30
C ARG A 132 -10.70 -5.22 2.07
N TRP A 133 -10.45 -4.92 0.80
CA TRP A 133 -9.69 -3.73 0.45
C TRP A 133 -10.56 -2.52 0.73
N VAL A 134 -9.95 -1.48 1.27
CA VAL A 134 -10.50 -0.15 1.48
C VAL A 134 -9.50 0.82 0.89
N VAL A 135 -9.91 1.56 -0.13
CA VAL A 135 -9.08 2.62 -0.72
C VAL A 135 -9.61 3.96 -0.28
N ILE A 136 -8.72 4.85 0.15
CA ILE A 136 -9.06 6.19 0.66
C ILE A 136 -8.16 7.21 -0.02
N GLU A 137 -8.74 8.31 -0.48
CA GLU A 137 -8.00 9.52 -0.84
C GLU A 137 -7.62 10.28 0.44
N LEU A 138 -6.33 10.31 0.79
CA LEU A 138 -5.80 10.87 2.04
C LEU A 138 -5.46 12.35 1.98
N ALA A 139 -5.18 12.92 0.81
CA ALA A 139 -4.82 14.34 0.68
C ALA A 139 -4.80 14.75 -0.77
N ASN A 140 -4.99 16.05 -1.01
CA ASN A 140 -4.68 16.70 -2.28
C ASN A 140 -3.21 17.16 -2.28
N ALA A 141 -2.31 16.22 -2.02
CA ALA A 141 -0.87 16.41 -2.02
C ALA A 141 -0.15 15.14 -2.50
N PRO A 142 1.04 15.26 -3.12
CA PRO A 142 1.82 14.09 -3.52
C PRO A 142 2.44 13.37 -2.32
N LEU A 143 2.82 12.11 -2.52
CA LEU A 143 3.57 11.33 -1.55
C LEU A 143 5.01 11.84 -1.44
N THR A 144 5.41 12.31 -0.26
CA THR A 144 6.75 12.87 0.00
C THR A 144 7.66 11.93 0.80
N GLY A 145 7.11 10.87 1.39
CA GLY A 145 7.87 9.86 2.09
C GLY A 145 7.04 9.07 3.09
N SER A 146 7.69 8.36 4.02
CA SER A 146 7.04 7.69 5.15
C SER A 146 6.24 8.69 5.97
N PHE A 147 5.13 8.24 6.56
CA PHE A 147 4.24 9.09 7.36
C PHE A 147 3.53 8.29 8.44
N LEU A 148 2.99 9.00 9.44
CA LEU A 148 2.12 8.42 10.45
C LEU A 148 0.68 8.38 9.92
N LEU A 149 0.01 7.26 10.15
CA LEU A 149 -1.39 7.03 9.80
C LEU A 149 -2.14 6.57 11.05
N GLY A 150 -3.16 7.33 11.45
CA GLY A 150 -4.10 6.85 12.46
C GLY A 150 -5.21 6.04 11.83
N LEU A 151 -5.57 4.91 12.46
CA LEU A 151 -6.67 4.04 12.05
C LEU A 151 -7.58 3.78 13.26
N ASP A 152 -8.88 4.00 13.10
CA ASP A 152 -9.89 3.73 14.13
C ASP A 152 -11.04 2.90 13.54
N CYS A 153 -11.27 1.73 14.11
CA CYS A 153 -12.36 0.82 13.76
C CYS A 153 -13.51 0.85 14.79
N GLY A 154 -13.59 1.92 15.59
CA GLY A 154 -14.66 2.18 16.54
C GLY A 154 -14.57 1.35 17.83
N PRO A 155 -15.63 1.37 18.66
CA PRO A 155 -15.66 0.69 19.95
C PRO A 155 -15.32 -0.81 19.84
N ASP A 156 -14.45 -1.29 20.74
CA ASP A 156 -13.89 -2.65 20.75
C ASP A 156 -13.23 -3.08 19.42
N GLY A 157 -12.93 -2.12 18.54
CA GLY A 157 -12.23 -2.29 17.29
C GLY A 157 -10.72 -2.10 17.45
N PHE A 158 -10.02 -2.19 16.32
CA PHE A 158 -8.64 -1.74 16.26
C PHE A 158 -8.58 -0.22 16.41
N ASN A 159 -7.65 0.27 17.22
CA ASN A 159 -7.36 1.68 17.33
C ASN A 159 -5.84 1.85 17.38
N ALA A 160 -5.32 2.64 16.46
CA ALA A 160 -3.94 3.09 16.42
C ALA A 160 -4.02 4.59 16.09
N TRP A 161 -4.00 5.44 17.11
CA TRP A 161 -4.33 6.87 16.97
C TRP A 161 -3.43 7.73 17.85
N GLY A 162 -3.22 9.00 17.46
CA GLY A 162 -2.35 9.91 18.19
C GLY A 162 -0.93 9.37 18.31
N ASP A 163 -0.43 9.24 19.53
CA ASP A 163 0.91 8.70 19.81
C ASP A 163 1.08 7.23 19.42
N GLU A 164 -0.02 6.51 19.19
CA GLU A 164 -0.03 5.11 18.73
C GLU A 164 -0.28 4.97 17.22
N ALA A 165 -0.28 6.08 16.47
CA ALA A 165 -0.43 6.06 15.03
C ALA A 165 0.63 5.17 14.37
N LEU A 166 0.25 4.50 13.28
CA LEU A 166 1.10 3.56 12.58
C LEU A 166 2.10 4.33 11.70
N LEU A 167 3.39 4.06 11.86
CA LEU A 167 4.39 4.49 10.88
C LEU A 167 4.28 3.63 9.64
N LEU A 168 3.90 4.25 8.52
CA LEU A 168 3.94 3.64 7.20
C LEU A 168 5.29 3.91 6.58
N GLU A 169 6.14 2.89 6.61
CA GLU A 169 7.46 2.95 6.01
C GLU A 169 7.38 2.65 4.52
N ILE A 170 7.86 3.58 3.71
CA ILE A 170 8.15 3.34 2.30
C ILE A 170 9.63 2.98 2.23
N GLU A 171 9.92 1.76 1.80
CA GLU A 171 11.29 1.24 1.75
C GLU A 171 12.13 2.05 0.77
N ARG A 172 13.09 2.77 1.34
CA ARG A 172 14.04 3.60 0.63
C ARG A 172 15.41 3.40 1.23
N SER A 173 16.44 3.28 0.40
CA SER A 173 17.79 3.03 0.91
C SER A 173 18.90 3.68 0.11
N LEU A 174 19.98 4.04 0.81
CA LEU A 174 21.27 4.36 0.20
C LEU A 174 22.28 3.30 0.62
N THR A 175 22.99 2.74 -0.34
CA THR A 175 24.16 1.90 -0.08
C THR A 175 25.40 2.71 -0.38
N ILE A 176 26.23 2.93 0.63
CA ILE A 176 27.47 3.68 0.52
C ILE A 176 28.61 2.67 0.63
N THR A 177 29.50 2.66 -0.37
CA THR A 177 30.66 1.78 -0.40
C THR A 177 31.94 2.61 -0.37
N LYS A 178 32.87 2.22 0.49
CA LYS A 178 34.20 2.81 0.60
C LYS A 178 35.24 1.85 0.00
N VAL A 179 36.06 2.38 -0.90
CA VAL A 179 37.22 1.69 -1.49
C VAL A 179 38.46 2.53 -1.27
N VAL A 180 39.53 1.90 -0.77
CA VAL A 180 40.84 2.51 -0.61
C VAL A 180 41.78 1.97 -1.69
N GLN A 181 42.57 2.86 -2.31
CA GLN A 181 43.61 2.51 -3.27
C GLN A 181 44.99 3.01 -2.83
N ASP A 182 46.03 2.28 -3.25
CA ASP A 182 47.42 2.74 -3.20
C ASP A 182 47.68 3.82 -4.28
N ALA A 183 48.89 4.39 -4.27
CA ALA A 183 49.29 5.41 -5.25
C ALA A 183 49.25 4.89 -6.71
N SER A 184 49.40 3.57 -6.90
CA SER A 184 49.37 2.88 -8.18
C SER A 184 47.94 2.56 -8.67
N GLY A 185 46.92 2.77 -7.82
CA GLY A 185 45.52 2.50 -8.11
C GLY A 185 45.05 1.07 -7.78
N ASN A 186 45.86 0.26 -7.11
CA ASN A 186 45.44 -1.06 -6.65
C ASN A 186 44.56 -0.92 -5.41
N ILE A 187 43.51 -1.74 -5.32
CA ILE A 187 42.62 -1.77 -4.16
C ILE A 187 43.39 -2.31 -2.95
N ILE A 188 43.35 -1.56 -1.86
CA ILE A 188 43.87 -1.94 -0.55
C ILE A 188 42.68 -2.47 0.27
N ASP A 189 42.66 -3.79 0.50
CA ASP A 189 41.65 -4.44 1.34
C ASP A 189 42.10 -4.44 2.81
N ILE A 190 42.11 -3.24 3.40
CA ILE A 190 42.36 -3.03 4.83
C ILE A 190 41.09 -2.44 5.44
N PRO A 191 40.58 -3.01 6.55
CA PRO A 191 39.38 -2.51 7.23
C PRO A 191 39.73 -1.25 8.04
N GLU A 192 39.87 -0.13 7.33
CA GLU A 192 40.04 1.21 7.90
C GLU A 192 38.68 1.93 7.92
N THR A 193 38.45 2.73 8.96
CA THR A 193 37.19 3.45 9.18
C THR A 193 37.36 4.93 8.88
N PHE A 194 36.42 5.48 8.14
CA PHE A 194 36.39 6.86 7.68
C PHE A 194 35.12 7.55 8.18
N ALA A 195 35.27 8.78 8.64
CA ALA A 195 34.13 9.62 9.00
C ALA A 195 33.56 10.26 7.74
N ILE A 196 32.24 10.17 7.56
CA ILE A 196 31.51 10.77 6.44
C ILE A 196 30.33 11.59 6.94
N THR A 197 29.89 12.53 6.12
CA THR A 197 28.64 13.25 6.30
C THR A 197 27.73 13.00 5.12
N VAL A 198 26.53 12.51 5.39
CA VAL A 198 25.47 12.34 4.39
C VAL A 198 24.53 13.54 4.52
N SER A 199 24.39 14.28 3.43
CA SER A 199 23.51 15.45 3.35
C SER A 199 22.25 15.05 2.57
N GLY A 200 21.09 15.53 3.00
CA GLY A 200 19.82 15.25 2.33
C GLY A 200 18.66 16.06 2.91
N PRO A 201 17.40 15.67 2.60
CA PRO A 201 16.20 16.40 3.02
C PRO A 201 16.03 16.57 4.54
N GLU A 202 16.62 15.69 5.34
CA GLU A 202 16.60 15.77 6.80
C GLU A 202 17.77 16.58 7.38
N GLY A 203 18.59 17.19 6.51
CA GLY A 203 19.85 17.85 6.86
C GLY A 203 21.04 16.90 6.93
N ASP A 204 22.16 17.41 7.43
CA ASP A 204 23.44 16.73 7.46
C ASP A 204 23.55 15.78 8.66
N LYS A 205 23.91 14.51 8.39
CA LYS A 205 24.06 13.47 9.42
C LYS A 205 25.44 12.81 9.35
N PRO A 206 26.17 12.71 10.48
CA PRO A 206 27.49 12.05 10.50
C PRO A 206 27.37 10.52 10.57
N TYR A 207 28.26 9.83 9.88
CA TYR A 207 28.38 8.37 9.92
C TYR A 207 29.85 7.94 9.89
N ASN A 208 30.09 6.68 10.26
CA ASN A 208 31.37 6.01 10.04
C ASN A 208 31.18 4.89 9.01
N ILE A 209 32.08 4.80 8.05
CA ILE A 209 32.12 3.73 7.04
C ILE A 209 33.46 3.02 7.09
N THR A 210 33.45 1.69 7.02
CA THR A 210 34.67 0.88 6.98
C THR A 210 34.93 0.41 5.55
N SER A 211 36.14 0.59 5.05
CA SER A 211 36.53 0.09 3.72
C SER A 211 36.21 -1.40 3.57
N GLY A 212 35.69 -1.78 2.40
CA GLY A 212 35.27 -3.16 2.12
C GLY A 212 33.94 -3.58 2.78
N THR A 213 33.35 -2.78 3.66
CA THR A 213 32.04 -3.06 4.29
C THR A 213 31.03 -1.96 3.93
N PRO A 214 30.00 -2.26 3.10
CA PRO A 214 28.99 -1.27 2.75
C PRO A 214 28.18 -0.78 3.96
N LEU A 215 27.94 0.53 4.01
CA LEU A 215 26.98 1.15 4.92
C LEU A 215 25.63 1.26 4.22
N VAL A 216 24.58 0.69 4.80
CA VAL A 216 23.21 0.77 4.26
C VAL A 216 22.35 1.64 5.17
N LEU A 217 21.86 2.75 4.62
CA LEU A 217 20.91 3.65 5.27
C LEU A 217 19.51 3.35 4.73
N THR A 218 18.51 3.23 5.60
CA THR A 218 17.13 2.91 5.21
C THR A 218 16.12 3.93 5.77
N GLY A 219 14.89 3.92 5.24
CA GLY A 219 13.80 4.78 5.71
C GLY A 219 13.92 6.25 5.29
N LEU A 220 14.80 6.55 4.33
CA LEU A 220 15.18 7.88 3.91
C LEU A 220 14.09 8.64 3.16
N LEU A 221 13.94 9.96 3.34
CA LEU A 221 13.03 10.84 2.60
C LEU A 221 13.31 10.89 1.08
N TYR A 222 12.34 11.37 0.29
CA TYR A 222 12.63 11.71 -1.10
C TYR A 222 13.38 13.03 -1.20
N GLY A 223 14.33 13.09 -2.13
CA GLY A 223 15.13 14.25 -2.44
C GLY A 223 16.55 13.86 -2.84
N GLU A 224 17.35 14.89 -3.11
CA GLU A 224 18.76 14.72 -3.44
C GLU A 224 19.56 14.43 -2.17
N TYR A 225 20.45 13.45 -2.29
CA TYR A 225 21.44 13.10 -1.29
C TYR A 225 22.83 13.31 -1.84
N SER A 226 23.77 13.66 -0.96
CA SER A 226 25.20 13.72 -1.28
C SER A 226 26.01 13.22 -0.09
N VAL A 227 27.26 12.82 -0.35
CA VAL A 227 28.18 12.34 0.67
C VAL A 227 29.46 13.17 0.62
N THR A 228 30.00 13.49 1.79
CA THR A 228 31.33 14.06 1.96
C THR A 228 32.14 13.21 2.92
N GLU A 229 33.45 13.14 2.71
CA GLU A 229 34.39 12.49 3.63
C GLU A 229 35.09 13.55 4.47
N GLN A 230 35.17 13.31 5.78
CA GLN A 230 35.83 14.21 6.73
C GLN A 230 37.32 13.86 6.86
N ASP A 231 38.14 14.82 7.27
CA ASP A 231 39.58 14.67 7.50
C ASP A 231 40.38 14.09 6.31
N ALA A 232 39.94 14.43 5.09
CA ALA A 232 40.46 13.90 3.84
C ALA A 232 41.81 14.52 3.38
N ASP A 233 42.45 15.38 4.18
CA ASP A 233 43.59 16.22 3.74
C ASP A 233 44.80 15.43 3.22
N ASN A 234 44.98 14.18 3.66
CA ASN A 234 46.07 13.30 3.22
C ASN A 234 45.70 12.35 2.08
N TYR A 235 44.48 12.47 1.55
CA TYR A 235 43.90 11.56 0.59
C TYR A 235 43.38 12.30 -0.65
N ASN A 236 43.45 11.66 -1.81
CA ASN A 236 42.67 12.10 -2.95
C ASN A 236 41.34 11.34 -2.93
N VAL A 237 40.27 12.05 -2.57
CA VAL A 237 38.93 11.48 -2.43
C VAL A 237 38.08 11.84 -3.65
N GLN A 238 37.53 10.81 -4.27
CA GLN A 238 36.51 10.91 -5.32
C GLN A 238 35.21 10.31 -4.81
N ILE A 239 34.15 11.09 -4.87
CA ILE A 239 32.81 10.65 -4.46
C ILE A 239 31.94 10.70 -5.71
N SER A 240 31.12 9.67 -5.91
CA SER A 240 30.14 9.65 -6.99
C SER A 240 29.17 10.84 -6.90
N ASP A 241 28.55 11.18 -8.03
CA ASP A 241 27.58 12.27 -8.12
C ASP A 241 26.45 12.13 -7.09
N PRO A 242 25.82 13.24 -6.67
CA PRO A 242 24.62 13.21 -5.84
C PRO A 242 23.55 12.26 -6.39
N VAL A 243 22.86 11.59 -5.48
CA VAL A 243 21.81 10.63 -5.83
C VAL A 243 20.47 11.18 -5.39
N THR A 244 19.53 11.33 -6.33
CA THR A 244 18.16 11.66 -5.99
C THR A 244 17.39 10.38 -5.68
N LEU A 245 16.96 10.25 -4.42
CA LEU A 245 15.91 9.31 -4.06
C LEU A 245 14.60 9.95 -4.48
N SER A 246 13.97 9.33 -5.46
CA SER A 246 12.65 9.72 -5.88
C SER A 246 11.75 8.51 -5.76
N MET A 247 10.49 8.75 -6.03
CA MET A 247 9.54 7.67 -6.18
C MET A 247 10.07 6.67 -7.27
N GLU A 248 10.88 7.10 -8.25
CA GLU A 248 11.31 6.29 -9.43
C GLU A 248 12.59 5.53 -9.12
N ASN A 249 13.31 6.05 -8.14
CA ASN A 249 14.60 5.58 -7.70
C ASN A 249 14.59 5.51 -6.17
N ALA A 250 13.93 4.48 -5.63
CA ALA A 250 13.80 4.28 -4.19
C ALA A 250 15.11 3.82 -3.53
N THR A 251 16.09 3.41 -4.34
CA THR A 251 17.42 3.03 -3.87
C THR A 251 18.50 3.86 -4.56
N GLY A 252 19.59 4.10 -3.86
CA GLY A 252 20.73 4.83 -4.39
C GLY A 252 22.05 4.20 -3.96
N VAL A 253 23.09 4.44 -4.74
CA VAL A 253 24.43 3.92 -4.47
C VAL A 253 25.44 5.06 -4.51
N PHE A 254 26.25 5.16 -3.46
CA PHE A 254 27.44 6.01 -3.45
C PHE A 254 28.69 5.15 -3.47
N LEU A 255 29.67 5.58 -4.26
CA LEU A 255 31.03 5.07 -4.22
C LEU A 255 31.96 6.18 -3.74
N LEU A 256 32.65 5.92 -2.64
CA LEU A 256 33.73 6.75 -2.13
C LEU A 256 35.04 6.03 -2.45
N LEU A 257 35.80 6.61 -3.38
CA LEU A 257 37.11 6.13 -3.76
C LEU A 257 38.16 7.05 -3.16
N THR A 258 39.00 6.50 -2.30
CA THR A 258 40.09 7.24 -1.67
C THR A 258 41.42 6.67 -2.10
N ARG A 259 42.27 7.51 -2.67
CA ARG A 259 43.65 7.17 -3.02
C ARG A 259 44.61 7.76 -1.98
N SER A 260 45.43 6.90 -1.38
CA SER A 260 46.47 7.31 -0.45
C SER A 260 47.61 8.01 -1.20
N ASN A 261 48.03 9.17 -0.71
CA ASN A 261 49.17 9.92 -1.26
C ASN A 261 50.54 9.36 -0.79
N HIS A 262 50.55 8.35 0.09
CA HIS A 262 51.75 7.96 0.85
C HIS A 262 52.11 6.46 0.84
N ILE A 263 51.39 5.62 0.09
CA ILE A 263 51.72 4.18 0.01
C ILE A 263 52.11 3.85 -1.44
N PRO A 264 53.41 3.59 -1.73
CA PRO A 264 53.85 3.11 -3.03
C PRO A 264 53.39 1.67 -3.31
#